data_AF-A0A851H6C8-F1
#
_entry.id   AF-A0A851H6C8-F1
#
_cell.length_a   1.000
_cell.length_b   1.000
_cell.length_c   1.000
_cell.angle_alpha   90.00
_cell.angle_beta   90.00
_cell.angle_gamma   90.00
#
_symmetry.space_group_name_H-M   'P 1'
#
loop_
_entity.id
_entity.type
_entity.pdbx_description
1 polymer ?
#
loop_
_entity_poly.entity_id
_entity_poly.type
_entity_poly.pdbx_seq_one_letter_code
_entity_poly.pdbx_strand_id
1 'polypeptide(L)'
;NPLPSFPGLPSPPADPALQRVWHGLVCEAWREDSNVQETRYRFAIGPRLCLLAEGSTCRLFQNNTVQQVITAVLQQHGFAASEVRFQLTAPLPTHAHLTQWRESDLQFLSRLAAEAGLFYQCVVEEADKAVLLFGDNLEHYRRGRLLDMPLPPPGGLRQDDSPAIQQWQIHHRSMLRSVRRTDFNYLTADAVLDAEQDG
;
A
#
# COMPACT_ATOMS: atom_id res chain seq x y z
N ASN A 1 21.25 1.65 20.28
CA ASN A 1 20.99 2.77 21.19
C ASN A 1 19.53 2.70 21.60
N PRO A 2 19.16 2.65 22.89
CA PRO A 2 17.76 2.73 23.27
C PRO A 2 17.16 4.04 22.73
N LEU A 3 15.94 3.99 22.22
CA LEU A 3 15.23 5.18 21.76
C LEU A 3 15.08 6.15 22.95
N PRO A 4 15.21 7.47 22.74
CA PRO A 4 15.01 8.45 23.79
C PRO A 4 13.59 8.33 24.36
N SER A 5 13.46 8.35 25.68
CA SER A 5 12.14 8.41 26.34
C SER A 5 11.55 9.80 26.15
N PHE A 6 10.35 9.86 25.56
CA PHE A 6 9.60 11.10 25.42
C PHE A 6 8.77 11.36 26.68
N PRO A 7 8.90 12.53 27.34
CA PRO A 7 8.09 12.88 28.49
C PRO A 7 6.59 12.80 28.15
N GLY A 8 5.80 12.11 28.99
CA GLY A 8 4.34 12.01 28.82
C GLY A 8 3.84 10.85 27.95
N LEU A 9 4.72 10.12 27.26
CA LEU A 9 4.34 8.86 26.59
C LEU A 9 4.57 7.66 27.53
N PRO A 10 3.64 6.67 27.57
CA PRO A 10 3.88 5.44 28.30
C PRO A 10 5.13 4.74 27.75
N SER A 11 5.93 4.16 28.65
CA SER A 11 7.07 3.35 28.24
C SER A 11 6.59 2.17 27.38
N PRO A 12 7.28 1.84 26.27
CA PRO A 12 6.89 0.69 25.45
C PRO A 12 6.87 -0.59 26.30
N PRO A 13 5.96 -1.54 26.01
CA PRO A 13 5.83 -2.77 26.79
C PRO A 13 7.16 -3.53 26.84
N ALA A 14 7.53 -4.08 28.01
CA ALA A 14 8.84 -4.69 28.22
C ALA A 14 9.11 -5.92 27.35
N ASP A 15 8.04 -6.62 26.93
CA ASP A 15 8.15 -7.74 26.00
C ASP A 15 8.30 -7.23 24.56
N PRO A 16 9.46 -7.44 23.90
CA PRO A 16 9.66 -7.04 22.51
C PRO A 16 8.66 -7.73 21.56
N ALA A 17 8.11 -8.88 21.94
CA ALA A 17 7.08 -9.57 21.17
C ALA A 17 5.73 -8.84 21.20
N LEU A 18 5.51 -7.92 22.14
CA LEU A 18 4.30 -7.09 22.22
C LEU A 18 4.50 -5.68 21.65
N GLN A 19 5.71 -5.35 21.19
CA GLN A 19 6.00 -4.07 20.56
C GLN A 19 5.72 -4.14 19.06
N ARG A 20 4.87 -3.21 18.58
CA ARG A 20 4.73 -2.94 17.15
C ARG A 20 5.48 -1.66 16.81
N VAL A 21 6.52 -1.78 15.99
CA VAL A 21 7.25 -0.62 15.47
C VAL A 21 6.62 -0.18 14.16
N TRP A 22 6.37 1.12 14.04
CA TRP A 22 5.89 1.74 12.81
C TRP A 22 7.05 2.47 12.15
N HIS A 23 7.40 2.06 10.94
CA HIS A 23 8.46 2.69 10.16
C HIS A 23 7.84 3.56 9.08
N GLY A 24 8.41 4.74 8.87
CA GLY A 24 7.96 5.66 7.84
C GLY A 24 8.79 6.93 7.82
N LEU A 25 8.53 7.75 6.82
CA LEU A 25 9.05 9.10 6.71
C LEU A 25 8.02 10.09 7.27
N VAL A 26 8.51 11.16 7.88
CA VAL A 26 7.65 12.31 8.24
C VAL A 26 7.35 13.05 6.94
N CYS A 27 6.12 12.90 6.44
CA CYS A 27 5.64 13.55 5.23
C CYS A 27 5.23 15.00 5.50
N GLU A 28 4.60 15.24 6.64
CA GLU A 28 4.17 16.58 7.06
C GLU A 28 4.42 16.75 8.57
N ALA A 29 4.74 17.98 8.97
CA ALA A 29 4.97 18.32 10.38
C ALA A 29 4.34 19.68 10.67
N TRP A 30 3.60 19.76 11.77
CA TRP A 30 3.00 20.99 12.27
C TRP A 30 3.40 21.21 13.71
N ARG A 31 3.67 22.48 14.03
CA ARG A 31 3.59 22.98 15.40
C ARG A 31 2.20 23.54 15.59
N GLU A 32 1.41 22.90 16.44
CA GLU A 32 0.07 23.35 16.80
C GLU A 32 0.18 24.32 17.98
N ASP A 33 -0.67 24.18 18.99
CA ASP A 33 -0.70 25.07 20.14
C ASP A 33 0.57 24.97 20.99
N SER A 34 1.04 26.12 21.45
CA SER A 34 2.21 26.25 22.31
C SER A 34 1.87 27.14 23.49
N ASN A 35 2.10 26.62 24.70
CA ASN A 35 2.00 27.37 25.95
C ASN A 35 3.35 27.30 26.69
N VAL A 36 3.45 27.94 27.87
CA VAL A 36 4.70 28.02 28.65
C VAL A 36 5.19 26.65 29.15
N GLN A 37 4.30 25.66 29.27
CA GLN A 37 4.58 24.32 29.80
C GLN A 37 4.66 23.22 28.73
N GLU A 38 3.92 23.34 27.63
CA GLU A 38 3.76 22.32 26.60
C GLU A 38 3.65 22.95 25.21
N THR A 39 4.23 22.28 24.21
CA THR A 39 4.00 22.59 22.80
C THR A 39 3.57 21.32 22.08
N ARG A 40 2.42 21.40 21.40
CA ARG A 40 1.85 20.28 20.64
C ARG A 40 2.45 20.25 19.24
N TYR A 41 2.93 19.07 18.85
CA TYR A 41 3.37 18.79 17.49
C TYR A 41 2.49 17.70 16.89
N ARG A 42 2.14 17.87 15.61
CA ARG A 42 1.50 16.83 14.81
C ARG A 42 2.45 16.43 13.70
N PHE A 43 2.57 15.13 13.47
CA PHE A 43 3.38 14.57 12.38
C PHE A 43 2.51 13.62 11.56
N ALA A 44 2.52 13.77 10.24
CA ALA A 44 1.98 12.77 9.33
C ALA A 44 3.12 11.85 8.90
N ILE A 45 3.03 10.58 9.26
CA ILE A 45 4.06 9.57 8.94
C ILE A 45 3.50 8.64 7.87
N GLY A 46 4.21 8.51 6.76
CA GLY A 46 3.85 7.66 5.64
C GLY A 46 5.01 6.81 5.13
N PRO A 47 4.77 5.80 4.29
CA PRO A 47 5.84 5.10 3.60
C PRO A 47 6.61 6.05 2.67
N ARG A 48 7.84 5.68 2.27
CA ARG A 48 8.61 6.43 1.25
C ARG A 48 7.84 6.64 -0.05
N LEU A 49 6.88 5.74 -0.34
CA LEU A 49 5.97 5.85 -1.47
C LEU A 49 5.17 7.17 -1.50
N CYS A 50 4.90 7.80 -0.35
CA CYS A 50 4.20 9.09 -0.30
C CYS A 50 4.93 10.20 -1.04
N LEU A 51 6.26 10.14 -1.17
CA LEU A 51 7.03 11.14 -1.91
C LEU A 51 6.68 11.15 -3.41
N LEU A 52 6.19 10.04 -3.96
CA LEU A 52 5.76 9.96 -5.36
C LEU A 52 4.42 10.69 -5.62
N ALA A 53 3.71 11.10 -4.56
CA ALA A 53 2.50 11.89 -4.69
C ALA A 53 2.79 13.34 -5.09
N GLU A 54 4.02 13.80 -4.87
CA GLU A 54 4.43 15.18 -5.11
C GLU A 54 4.70 15.46 -6.59
N GLY A 55 4.11 16.55 -7.09
CA GLY A 55 4.30 17.00 -8.46
C GLY A 55 3.49 16.24 -9.50
N SER A 56 3.74 16.57 -10.77
CA SER A 56 3.07 15.97 -11.92
C SER A 56 4.06 15.86 -13.09
N THR A 57 4.05 14.73 -13.79
CA THR A 57 4.99 14.49 -14.90
C THR A 57 4.26 14.00 -16.15
N CYS A 58 4.89 14.16 -17.31
CA CYS A 58 4.50 13.51 -18.55
C CYS A 58 5.64 12.63 -19.07
N ARG A 59 5.38 11.34 -19.30
CA ARG A 59 6.37 10.37 -19.81
C ARG A 59 5.71 9.36 -20.74
N LEU A 60 6.46 8.89 -21.73
CA LEU A 60 6.05 7.82 -22.64
C LEU A 60 6.99 6.62 -22.47
N PHE A 61 6.40 5.45 -22.27
CA PHE A 61 7.08 4.16 -22.25
C PHE A 61 6.61 3.33 -23.45
N GLN A 62 7.53 2.69 -24.15
CA GLN A 62 7.24 1.96 -25.38
C GLN A 62 7.78 0.54 -25.30
N ASN A 63 6.96 -0.42 -25.73
CA ASN A 63 7.31 -1.85 -25.73
C ASN A 63 7.77 -2.33 -24.34
N ASN A 64 7.10 -1.87 -23.29
CA ASN A 64 7.42 -2.22 -21.91
C ASN A 64 6.27 -2.97 -21.24
N THR A 65 6.59 -3.86 -20.31
CA THR A 65 5.60 -4.42 -19.38
C THR A 65 5.31 -3.43 -18.25
N VAL A 66 4.14 -3.56 -17.62
CA VAL A 66 3.79 -2.75 -16.43
C VAL A 66 4.85 -2.87 -15.33
N GLN A 67 5.38 -4.07 -15.09
CA GLN A 67 6.47 -4.30 -14.12
C GLN A 67 7.72 -3.47 -14.45
N GLN A 68 8.12 -3.44 -15.73
CA GLN A 68 9.29 -2.66 -16.16
C GLN A 68 9.09 -1.17 -15.95
N VAL A 69 7.91 -0.65 -16.30
CA VAL A 69 7.57 0.76 -16.12
C VAL A 69 7.55 1.15 -14.64
N ILE A 70 6.86 0.37 -13.80
CA ILE A 70 6.82 0.61 -12.35
C ILE A 70 8.23 0.58 -11.76
N THR A 71 9.05 -0.40 -12.14
CA THR A 71 10.43 -0.51 -11.67
C THR A 71 11.26 0.70 -12.08
N ALA A 72 11.15 1.17 -13.33
CA ALA A 72 11.88 2.33 -13.83
C ALA A 72 11.49 3.62 -13.09
N VAL A 73 10.19 3.83 -12.84
CA VAL A 73 9.70 4.99 -12.07
C VAL A 73 10.23 4.94 -10.64
N LEU A 74 10.14 3.79 -9.97
CA LEU A 74 10.65 3.63 -8.60
C LEU A 74 12.17 3.85 -8.52
N GLN A 75 12.94 3.37 -9.49
CA GLN A 75 14.39 3.58 -9.54
C GLN A 75 14.77 5.06 -9.67
N GLN A 76 14.00 5.86 -10.41
CA GLN A 76 14.22 7.31 -10.50
C GLN A 76 14.05 8.01 -9.14
N HIS A 77 13.20 7.47 -8.28
CA HIS A 77 13.00 7.92 -6.89
C HIS A 77 13.93 7.26 -5.87
N GLY A 78 15.01 6.63 -6.34
CA GLY A 78 16.03 6.04 -5.48
C GLY A 78 15.66 4.71 -4.84
N PHE A 79 14.63 4.02 -5.34
CA PHE A 79 14.34 2.65 -4.91
C PHE A 79 15.35 1.68 -5.51
N ALA A 80 16.10 1.00 -4.65
CA ALA A 80 17.01 -0.06 -5.08
C ALA A 80 16.21 -1.27 -5.57
N ALA A 81 16.78 -2.05 -6.49
CA ALA A 81 16.15 -3.28 -6.98
C ALA A 81 15.83 -4.28 -5.86
N SER A 82 16.57 -4.25 -4.76
CA SER A 82 16.33 -5.11 -3.59
C SER A 82 15.20 -4.62 -2.66
N GLU A 83 14.70 -3.40 -2.88
CA GLU A 83 13.58 -2.79 -2.13
C GLU A 83 12.24 -2.93 -2.87
N VAL A 84 12.22 -3.45 -4.10
CA VAL A 84 11.02 -3.63 -4.90
C VAL A 84 10.92 -5.09 -5.30
N ARG A 85 9.81 -5.75 -4.97
CA ARG A 85 9.59 -7.18 -5.26
C ARG A 85 8.27 -7.39 -5.95
N PHE A 86 8.27 -8.24 -6.97
CA PHE A 86 7.08 -8.67 -7.69
C PHE A 86 6.86 -10.15 -7.45
N GLN A 87 5.69 -10.50 -6.93
CA GLN A 87 5.19 -11.87 -6.85
C GLN A 87 4.02 -11.96 -7.82
N LEU A 88 4.24 -12.63 -8.95
CA LEU A 88 3.28 -12.70 -10.04
C LEU A 88 2.97 -14.17 -10.33
N THR A 89 1.70 -14.48 -10.46
CA THR A 89 1.23 -15.81 -10.84
C THR A 89 1.45 -16.07 -12.33
N ALA A 90 1.45 -15.00 -13.14
CA ALA A 90 1.71 -15.03 -14.57
C ALA A 90 2.55 -13.81 -15.01
N PRO A 91 3.33 -13.93 -16.11
CA PRO A 91 4.05 -12.79 -16.67
C PRO A 91 3.06 -11.73 -17.17
N LEU A 92 3.37 -10.45 -16.91
CA LEU A 92 2.57 -9.33 -17.39
C LEU A 92 2.77 -9.11 -18.89
N PRO A 93 1.72 -8.73 -19.64
CA PRO A 93 1.85 -8.46 -21.06
C PRO A 93 2.74 -7.24 -21.33
N THR A 94 3.38 -7.24 -22.49
CA THR A 94 4.09 -6.07 -23.01
C THR A 94 3.10 -5.13 -23.67
N HIS A 95 3.14 -3.86 -23.31
CA HIS A 95 2.32 -2.82 -23.89
C HIS A 95 3.11 -2.05 -24.94
N ALA A 96 2.48 -1.80 -26.10
CA ALA A 96 3.08 -1.00 -27.16
C ALA A 96 3.37 0.42 -26.67
N HIS A 97 2.43 1.02 -25.92
CA HIS A 97 2.55 2.36 -25.36
C HIS A 97 1.92 2.41 -23.96
N LEU A 98 2.65 2.93 -22.98
CA LEU A 98 2.15 3.33 -21.68
C LEU A 98 2.51 4.80 -21.46
N THR A 99 1.50 5.64 -21.23
CA THR A 99 1.69 7.08 -21.07
C THR A 99 1.33 7.50 -19.66
N GLN A 100 2.22 8.26 -19.04
CA GLN A 100 1.94 9.08 -17.89
C GLN A 100 1.59 10.48 -18.39
N TRP A 101 0.41 11.00 -18.07
CA TRP A 101 -0.03 12.31 -18.56
C TRP A 101 -0.57 13.20 -17.44
N ARG A 102 0.22 14.20 -17.06
CA ARG A 102 -0.16 15.22 -16.06
C ARG A 102 -0.69 14.63 -14.75
N GLU A 103 -0.15 13.48 -14.35
CA GLU A 103 -0.48 12.78 -13.10
C GLU A 103 0.81 12.62 -12.28
N SER A 104 0.67 12.47 -10.96
CA SER A 104 1.82 12.20 -10.09
C SER A 104 2.35 10.77 -10.32
N ASP A 105 3.59 10.51 -9.94
CA ASP A 105 4.19 9.19 -10.12
C ASP A 105 3.45 8.12 -9.28
N LEU A 106 2.88 8.50 -8.14
CA LEU A 106 2.04 7.62 -7.32
C LEU A 106 0.69 7.31 -7.99
N GLN A 107 0.05 8.30 -8.60
CA GLN A 107 -1.19 8.11 -9.34
C GLN A 107 -0.96 7.19 -10.54
N PHE A 108 0.11 7.44 -11.29
CA PHE A 108 0.49 6.62 -12.43
C PHE A 108 0.75 5.16 -12.04
N LEU A 109 1.55 4.94 -11.00
CA LEU A 109 1.85 3.60 -10.49
C LEU A 109 0.59 2.89 -10.00
N SER A 110 -0.27 3.58 -9.25
CA SER A 110 -1.52 3.01 -8.74
C SER A 110 -2.48 2.63 -9.86
N ARG A 111 -2.58 3.48 -10.89
CA ARG A 111 -3.40 3.21 -12.08
C ARG A 111 -2.88 2.00 -12.85
N LEU A 112 -1.57 1.95 -13.15
CA LEU A 112 -0.96 0.82 -13.83
C LEU A 112 -1.09 -0.48 -13.05
N ALA A 113 -0.89 -0.44 -11.73
CA ALA A 113 -1.06 -1.60 -10.87
C ALA A 113 -2.51 -2.11 -10.93
N ALA A 114 -3.50 -1.22 -10.76
CA ALA A 114 -4.91 -1.59 -10.83
C ALA A 114 -5.32 -2.15 -12.20
N GLU A 115 -4.88 -1.53 -13.30
CA GLU A 115 -5.13 -2.01 -14.67
C GLU A 115 -4.53 -3.41 -14.92
N ALA A 116 -3.39 -3.71 -14.29
CA ALA A 116 -2.74 -5.01 -14.36
C ALA A 116 -3.25 -6.03 -13.32
N GLY A 117 -4.23 -5.67 -12.48
CA GLY A 117 -4.74 -6.54 -11.41
C GLY A 117 -3.77 -6.73 -10.24
N LEU A 118 -2.82 -5.81 -10.07
CA LEU A 118 -1.83 -5.83 -9.00
C LEU A 118 -2.28 -5.00 -7.80
N PHE A 119 -2.12 -5.55 -6.61
CA PHE A 119 -2.02 -4.76 -5.38
C PHE A 119 -0.55 -4.53 -5.03
N TYR A 120 -0.31 -3.58 -4.13
CA TYR A 120 0.99 -3.42 -3.52
C TYR A 120 0.88 -3.11 -2.03
N GLN A 121 1.90 -3.51 -1.28
CA GLN A 121 2.00 -3.25 0.15
C GLN A 121 3.44 -2.91 0.54
N CYS A 122 3.60 -2.01 1.50
CA CYS A 122 4.88 -1.74 2.15
C CYS A 122 5.06 -2.73 3.31
N VAL A 123 6.13 -3.52 3.27
CA VAL A 123 6.48 -4.47 4.33
C VAL A 123 7.84 -4.09 4.90
N VAL A 124 7.98 -4.19 6.21
CA VAL A 124 9.28 -4.08 6.87
C VAL A 124 9.82 -5.49 7.07
N GLU A 125 10.98 -5.78 6.50
CA GLU A 125 11.68 -7.05 6.66
C GLU A 125 12.69 -6.98 7.80
N GLU A 126 13.37 -8.10 8.06
CA GLU A 126 14.47 -8.18 9.02
C GLU A 126 15.52 -7.11 8.73
N ALA A 127 16.08 -6.51 9.79
CA ALA A 127 16.98 -5.36 9.75
C ALA A 127 16.34 -4.02 9.34
N ASP A 128 15.06 -3.79 9.66
CA ASP A 128 14.34 -2.52 9.47
C ASP A 128 14.29 -2.03 8.02
N LYS A 129 14.43 -2.96 7.06
CA LYS A 129 14.41 -2.62 5.64
C LYS A 129 12.98 -2.60 5.12
N ALA A 130 12.52 -1.44 4.67
CA ALA A 130 11.24 -1.30 3.99
C ALA A 130 11.33 -1.83 2.55
N VAL A 131 10.43 -2.74 2.19
CA VAL A 131 10.32 -3.35 0.87
C VAL A 131 8.90 -3.13 0.35
N LEU A 132 8.79 -2.67 -0.89
CA LEU A 132 7.54 -2.56 -1.62
C LEU A 132 7.27 -3.87 -2.37
N LEU A 133 6.21 -4.56 -1.96
CA LEU A 133 5.79 -5.84 -2.52
C LEU A 133 4.57 -5.63 -3.43
N PHE A 134 4.70 -6.04 -4.69
CA PHE A 134 3.59 -6.14 -5.65
C PHE A 134 3.12 -7.58 -5.76
N GLY A 135 1.80 -7.78 -5.78
CA GLY A 135 1.17 -9.09 -5.90
C GLY A 135 -0.12 -9.04 -6.72
N ASP A 136 -0.45 -10.15 -7.38
CA ASP A 136 -1.70 -10.36 -8.14
C ASP A 136 -2.64 -11.38 -7.47
N ASN A 137 -2.18 -12.09 -6.43
CA ASN A 137 -2.95 -13.12 -5.72
C ASN A 137 -2.93 -12.86 -4.21
N LEU A 138 -4.01 -13.22 -3.51
CA LEU A 138 -4.11 -13.12 -2.05
C LEU A 138 -3.01 -13.91 -1.32
N GLU A 139 -2.47 -14.98 -1.93
CA GLU A 139 -1.33 -15.72 -1.38
C GLU A 139 -0.05 -14.87 -1.31
N HIS A 140 0.07 -13.86 -2.19
CA HIS A 140 1.18 -12.91 -2.18
C HIS A 140 1.02 -11.85 -1.10
N TYR A 141 -0.16 -11.73 -0.48
CA TYR A 141 -0.42 -10.74 0.56
C TYR A 141 0.23 -11.16 1.88
N ARG A 142 1.22 -10.38 2.33
CA ARG A 142 1.87 -10.64 3.62
C ARG A 142 1.04 -10.05 4.75
N ARG A 143 0.37 -10.95 5.49
CA ARG A 143 -0.46 -10.63 6.66
C ARG A 143 0.32 -10.18 7.89
N GLY A 144 1.65 -10.37 7.89
CA GLY A 144 2.50 -10.13 9.04
C GLY A 144 2.18 -11.10 10.19
N ARG A 145 2.53 -10.72 11.42
CA ARG A 145 2.21 -11.51 12.61
C ARG A 145 0.74 -11.33 12.96
N LEU A 146 -0.04 -12.39 12.77
CA LEU A 146 -1.40 -12.48 13.30
C LEU A 146 -1.32 -12.80 14.79
N LEU A 147 -2.07 -12.06 15.59
CA LEU A 147 -2.25 -12.34 17.01
C LEU A 147 -3.61 -13.00 17.17
N ASP A 148 -3.66 -14.13 17.88
CA ASP A 148 -4.92 -14.75 18.28
C ASP A 148 -5.59 -13.85 19.32
N MET A 149 -6.47 -12.96 18.85
CA MET A 149 -7.25 -12.08 19.72
C MET A 149 -8.68 -12.62 19.89
N PRO A 150 -9.15 -12.78 21.14
CA PRO A 150 -10.51 -13.24 21.38
C PRO A 150 -11.56 -12.22 20.93
N LEU A 151 -12.71 -12.72 20.45
CA LEU A 151 -13.93 -11.94 20.25
C LEU A 151 -14.89 -12.22 21.43
N PRO A 152 -14.95 -11.37 22.46
CA PRO A 152 -15.84 -11.55 23.59
C PRO A 152 -17.32 -11.47 23.16
N PRO A 153 -18.23 -12.20 23.86
CA PRO A 153 -19.65 -12.10 23.60
C PRO A 153 -20.18 -10.69 23.91
N PRO A 154 -21.18 -10.19 23.15
CA PRO A 154 -21.74 -8.87 23.38
C PRO A 154 -22.40 -8.79 24.78
N GLY A 155 -22.07 -7.73 25.53
CA GLY A 155 -22.71 -7.43 26.83
C GLY A 155 -22.01 -8.02 28.07
N GLY A 156 -20.85 -8.65 27.94
CA GLY A 156 -20.03 -9.09 29.08
C GLY A 156 -19.19 -7.97 29.69
N LEU A 157 -19.14 -7.87 31.02
CA LEU A 157 -18.13 -7.06 31.72
C LEU A 157 -16.78 -7.79 31.66
N ARG A 158 -15.76 -7.18 31.05
CA ARG A 158 -14.38 -7.68 31.14
C ARG A 158 -13.72 -7.15 32.39
N GLN A 159 -13.12 -8.06 33.15
CA GLN A 159 -12.23 -7.73 34.26
C GLN A 159 -10.76 -7.69 33.84
N ASP A 160 -10.41 -8.22 32.66
CA ASP A 160 -9.03 -8.31 32.19
C ASP A 160 -8.72 -7.26 31.11
N ASP A 161 -7.52 -6.69 31.20
CA ASP A 161 -7.04 -5.64 30.29
C ASP A 161 -6.27 -6.22 29.08
N SER A 162 -6.48 -7.51 28.78
CA SER A 162 -5.80 -8.17 27.66
C SER A 162 -6.35 -7.67 26.31
N PRO A 163 -5.55 -7.65 25.22
CA PRO A 163 -6.04 -7.19 23.92
C PRO A 163 -7.15 -8.10 23.39
N ALA A 164 -8.31 -7.53 23.05
CA ALA A 164 -9.44 -8.24 22.46
C ALA A 164 -10.20 -7.38 21.45
N ILE A 165 -10.98 -8.03 20.58
CA ILE A 165 -11.83 -7.33 19.61
C ILE A 165 -13.01 -6.69 20.34
N GLN A 166 -13.11 -5.37 20.33
CA GLN A 166 -14.18 -4.65 21.05
C GLN A 166 -15.52 -4.63 20.29
N GLN A 167 -15.46 -4.62 18.96
CA GLN A 167 -16.64 -4.46 18.12
C GLN A 167 -16.44 -5.21 16.80
N TRP A 168 -17.48 -5.93 16.38
CA TRP A 168 -17.53 -6.62 15.08
C TRP A 168 -18.79 -6.19 14.34
N GLN A 169 -18.63 -5.67 13.13
CA GLN A 169 -19.73 -5.23 12.27
C GLN A 169 -19.56 -5.84 10.89
N ILE A 170 -20.65 -6.36 10.33
CA ILE A 170 -20.70 -6.86 8.96
C ILE A 170 -21.59 -5.92 8.16
N HIS A 171 -21.04 -5.35 7.09
CA HIS A 171 -21.75 -4.45 6.20
C HIS A 171 -21.77 -5.06 4.79
N HIS A 172 -22.97 -5.21 4.22
CA HIS A 172 -23.15 -5.70 2.86
C HIS A 172 -23.56 -4.56 1.93
N ARG A 173 -23.02 -4.54 0.72
CA ARG A 173 -23.40 -3.59 -0.34
C ARG A 173 -23.63 -4.36 -1.63
N SER A 174 -24.69 -4.05 -2.35
CA SER A 174 -24.93 -4.60 -3.69
C SER A 174 -23.78 -4.21 -4.63
N MET A 175 -23.22 -5.19 -5.34
CA MET A 175 -22.16 -4.99 -6.34
C MET A 175 -22.66 -5.30 -7.74
N LEU A 176 -21.96 -4.79 -8.76
CA LEU A 176 -22.23 -5.14 -10.14
C LEU A 176 -21.93 -6.63 -10.34
N ARG A 177 -22.86 -7.33 -10.99
CA ARG A 177 -22.74 -8.77 -11.24
C ARG A 177 -21.73 -9.10 -12.33
N SER A 178 -21.62 -8.25 -13.35
CA SER A 178 -20.69 -8.48 -14.46
C SER A 178 -20.28 -7.17 -15.11
N VAL A 179 -19.13 -7.19 -15.78
CA VAL A 179 -18.60 -6.10 -16.59
C VAL A 179 -18.28 -6.63 -17.97
N ARG A 180 -18.77 -5.95 -19.00
CA ARG A 180 -18.43 -6.23 -20.40
C ARG A 180 -17.55 -5.11 -20.95
N ARG A 181 -16.43 -5.50 -21.54
CA ARG A 181 -15.47 -4.60 -22.18
C ARG A 181 -15.34 -4.98 -23.65
N THR A 182 -15.44 -3.98 -24.52
CA THR A 182 -15.25 -4.13 -25.97
C THR A 182 -14.09 -3.26 -26.39
N ASP A 183 -13.24 -3.75 -27.29
CA ASP A 183 -12.13 -2.97 -27.84
C ASP A 183 -12.10 -3.08 -29.38
N PHE A 184 -11.31 -2.25 -30.05
CA PHE A 184 -11.16 -2.28 -31.49
C PHE A 184 -9.68 -2.29 -31.89
N ASN A 185 -9.27 -3.32 -32.62
CA ASN A 185 -7.94 -3.42 -33.18
C ASN A 185 -7.98 -3.18 -34.69
N TYR A 186 -7.47 -2.02 -35.14
CA TYR A 186 -7.46 -1.65 -36.57
C TYR A 186 -6.61 -2.58 -37.43
N LEU A 187 -5.63 -3.31 -36.85
CA LEU A 187 -4.81 -4.29 -37.57
C LEU A 187 -5.59 -5.59 -37.86
N THR A 188 -6.65 -5.86 -37.10
CA THR A 188 -7.52 -7.02 -37.23
C THR A 188 -8.97 -6.58 -37.09
N ALA A 189 -9.42 -5.69 -37.98
CA ALA A 189 -10.72 -5.01 -37.88
C ALA A 189 -11.94 -5.95 -37.84
N ASP A 190 -11.80 -7.17 -38.35
CA ASP A 190 -12.86 -8.19 -38.38
C ASP A 190 -12.93 -9.05 -37.10
N ALA A 191 -12.00 -8.87 -36.14
CA ALA A 191 -11.98 -9.66 -34.91
C ALA A 191 -12.95 -9.07 -33.87
N VAL A 192 -13.88 -9.89 -33.38
CA VAL A 192 -14.72 -9.55 -32.21
C VAL A 192 -13.84 -9.58 -30.95
N LEU A 193 -13.68 -8.42 -30.31
CA LEU A 193 -12.88 -8.24 -29.09
C LEU A 193 -13.81 -7.92 -27.92
N ASP A 194 -14.62 -8.90 -27.52
CA ASP A 194 -15.51 -8.83 -26.36
C ASP A 194 -14.90 -9.61 -25.19
N ALA A 195 -14.76 -8.96 -24.04
CA ALA A 195 -14.41 -9.59 -22.78
C ALA A 195 -15.57 -9.40 -21.78
N GLU A 196 -16.07 -10.50 -21.22
CA GLU A 196 -17.07 -10.50 -20.16
C GLU A 196 -16.43 -11.10 -18.91
N GLN A 197 -16.57 -10.39 -17.79
CA GLN A 197 -16.05 -10.83 -16.50
C GLN A 197 -17.19 -10.81 -15.49
N ASP A 198 -17.54 -11.99 -14.98
CA ASP A 198 -18.51 -12.16 -13.89
C ASP A 198 -17.84 -11.87 -12.53
N GLY A 199 -18.57 -11.20 -11.65
CA GLY A 199 -18.13 -10.81 -10.30
C GLY A 199 -18.42 -11.82 -9.21
#